data_AF-A0A7K2WAD9-F1
#
_entry.id   AF-A0A7K2WAD9-F1
#
_cell.length_a   1.000
_cell.length_b   1.000
_cell.length_c   1.000
_cell.angle_alpha   90.00
_cell.angle_beta   90.00
_cell.angle_gamma   90.00
#
_symmetry.space_group_name_H-M   'P 1'
#
loop_
_entity.id
_entity.type
_entity.pdbx_description
1 polymer ?
#
loop_
_entity_poly.entity_id
_entity_poly.type
_entity_poly.pdbx_seq_one_letter_code
_entity_poly.pdbx_strand_id
1 'polypeptide(L)'
;MLVPAAVMAAIGLWGLDRGGMWRDEAVTFQVARRSVPQIWHLLHSVDAVHGLYYLLMHPVLAVRPDEVLLRLPSVCGAAVAAGLVGALGTRLCRPRVGLWAGLLYAVTPMVGHYAQEGRSYAMVAAGVMGATLLLVRAVRDGGRWWPYGVLVAVTCVLHEFAVLVLLAHACTLALARAPGKVWRGWAGAAGAVVVVLLPLVLVSHAQARQVAWLTAPDAETAGQLVEQFAGPSPGVLWPCLALVATAVWTPRGRRGVSLSAVALPLVLVPPAVLMEVSQIHPLYDDRYVLYALAGAPLLAAAGLDRVAGALGRVAGTSARLRPGGRGRPAPGTPLGAGTAAGGPGA
;
A
#
# COMPACT_ATOMS: atom_id res chain seq x y z
N MET A 1 0.26 -10.20 9.77
CA MET A 1 -0.99 -9.51 9.40
C MET A 1 -1.81 -10.45 8.53
N LEU A 2 -2.30 -11.54 9.14
CA LEU A 2 -2.97 -12.63 8.40
C LEU A 2 -4.42 -12.27 8.06
N VAL A 3 -5.10 -11.50 8.93
CA VAL A 3 -6.51 -11.13 8.74
C VAL A 3 -6.73 -10.36 7.42
N PRO A 4 -6.02 -9.26 7.10
CA PRO A 4 -6.16 -8.60 5.81
C PRO A 4 -5.90 -9.51 4.59
N ALA A 5 -4.88 -10.36 4.68
CA ALA A 5 -4.53 -11.28 3.61
C ALA A 5 -5.62 -12.34 3.39
N ALA A 6 -6.19 -12.87 4.48
CA ALA A 6 -7.28 -13.85 4.42
C ALA A 6 -8.58 -13.22 3.87
N VAL A 7 -8.90 -11.99 4.27
CA VAL A 7 -10.07 -11.25 3.73
C VAL A 7 -9.89 -11.00 2.24
N MET A 8 -8.71 -10.52 1.82
CA MET A 8 -8.40 -10.30 0.41
C MET A 8 -8.43 -11.61 -0.39
N ALA A 9 -7.92 -12.72 0.17
CA ALA A 9 -8.02 -14.02 -0.48
C ALA A 9 -9.47 -14.47 -0.63
N ALA A 10 -10.31 -14.29 0.39
CA ALA A 10 -11.73 -14.62 0.32
C ALA A 10 -12.47 -13.80 -0.75
N ILE A 11 -12.22 -12.48 -0.82
CA ILE A 11 -12.77 -11.59 -1.85
C ILE A 11 -12.25 -12.01 -3.23
N GLY A 12 -10.94 -12.21 -3.36
CA GLY A 12 -10.31 -12.55 -4.64
C GLY A 12 -10.75 -13.92 -5.17
N LEU A 13 -10.98 -14.91 -4.32
CA LEU A 13 -11.46 -16.23 -4.74
C LEU A 13 -12.96 -16.26 -5.06
N TRP A 14 -13.73 -15.26 -4.64
CA TRP A 14 -15.18 -15.24 -4.83
C TRP A 14 -15.56 -15.06 -6.30
N GLY A 15 -16.15 -16.07 -6.93
CA GLY A 15 -16.56 -16.01 -8.33
C GLY A 15 -15.37 -15.91 -9.30
N LEU A 16 -14.25 -16.54 -8.97
CA LEU A 16 -13.05 -16.54 -9.82
C LEU A 16 -13.29 -17.20 -11.20
N ASP A 17 -14.33 -18.04 -11.28
CA ASP A 17 -14.85 -18.76 -12.45
C ASP A 17 -16.07 -18.08 -13.08
N ARG A 18 -16.23 -16.77 -12.89
CA ARG A 18 -17.36 -15.95 -13.39
C ARG A 18 -17.65 -16.03 -14.90
N GLY A 19 -16.80 -16.69 -15.67
CA GLY A 19 -16.97 -16.94 -17.09
C GLY A 19 -16.55 -15.75 -17.94
N GLY A 20 -15.73 -16.04 -18.95
CA GLY A 20 -15.22 -15.04 -19.87
C GLY A 20 -13.87 -14.49 -19.42
N MET A 21 -13.01 -14.23 -20.40
CA MET A 21 -11.69 -13.64 -20.22
C MET A 21 -11.70 -12.22 -20.78
N TRP A 22 -11.08 -11.28 -20.06
CA TRP A 22 -10.76 -9.99 -20.67
C TRP A 22 -9.75 -10.20 -21.80
N ARG A 23 -9.63 -9.22 -22.71
CA ARG A 23 -8.76 -9.30 -23.89
C ARG A 23 -7.31 -9.58 -23.50
N ASP A 24 -6.87 -8.92 -22.45
CA ASP A 24 -5.52 -9.01 -21.90
C ASP A 24 -5.25 -10.37 -21.24
N GLU A 25 -6.23 -10.91 -20.52
CA GLU A 25 -6.23 -12.27 -19.99
C GLU A 25 -6.10 -13.32 -21.10
N ALA A 26 -6.84 -13.15 -22.19
CA ALA A 26 -6.80 -14.07 -23.32
C ALA A 26 -5.41 -14.13 -23.96
N VAL A 27 -4.69 -13.00 -24.04
CA VAL A 27 -3.29 -12.97 -24.50
C VAL A 27 -2.40 -13.77 -23.56
N THR A 28 -2.47 -13.54 -22.24
CA THR A 28 -1.73 -14.34 -21.26
C THR A 28 -2.02 -15.83 -21.43
N PHE A 29 -3.30 -16.20 -21.50
CA PHE A 29 -3.76 -17.58 -21.62
C PHE A 29 -3.22 -18.25 -22.89
N GLN A 30 -3.21 -17.54 -24.02
CA GLN A 30 -2.69 -18.05 -25.28
C GLN A 30 -1.16 -18.18 -25.28
N VAL A 31 -0.44 -17.16 -24.79
CA VAL A 31 1.03 -17.13 -24.84
C VAL A 31 1.64 -18.11 -23.85
N ALA A 32 1.14 -18.16 -22.62
CA ALA A 32 1.66 -19.04 -21.58
C ALA A 32 1.47 -20.54 -21.91
N ARG A 33 0.57 -20.89 -22.84
CA ARG A 33 0.39 -22.28 -23.31
C ARG A 33 1.34 -22.68 -24.45
N ARG A 34 2.13 -21.75 -24.99
CA ARG A 34 3.16 -22.04 -25.99
C ARG A 34 4.38 -22.70 -25.34
N SER A 35 5.24 -23.33 -26.14
CA SER A 35 6.53 -23.82 -25.63
C SER A 35 7.46 -22.64 -25.28
N VAL A 36 8.39 -22.84 -24.35
CA VAL A 36 9.34 -21.79 -23.95
C VAL A 36 10.09 -21.17 -25.13
N PRO A 37 10.59 -21.92 -26.14
CA PRO A 37 11.18 -21.32 -27.33
C PRO A 37 10.21 -20.45 -28.16
N GLN A 38 8.94 -20.83 -28.23
CA GLN A 38 7.91 -20.04 -28.91
C GLN A 38 7.58 -18.75 -28.15
N ILE A 39 7.54 -18.80 -26.81
CA ILE A 39 7.41 -17.60 -25.98
C ILE A 39 8.61 -16.69 -26.24
N TRP A 40 9.84 -17.22 -26.20
CA TRP A 40 11.06 -16.46 -26.47
C TRP A 40 11.05 -15.77 -27.84
N HIS A 41 10.67 -16.50 -28.89
CA HIS A 41 10.54 -15.94 -30.23
C HIS A 41 9.46 -14.84 -30.30
N LEU A 42 8.32 -15.02 -29.63
CA LEU A 42 7.28 -14.00 -29.55
C LEU A 42 7.80 -12.71 -28.91
N LEU A 43 8.51 -12.81 -27.79
CA LEU A 43 9.02 -11.65 -27.04
C LEU A 43 9.96 -10.76 -27.85
N HIS A 44 10.65 -11.30 -28.87
CA HIS A 44 11.48 -10.50 -29.77
C HIS A 44 10.65 -9.64 -30.73
N SER A 45 9.40 -10.02 -30.97
CA SER A 45 8.50 -9.34 -31.92
C SER A 45 7.47 -8.45 -31.24
N VAL A 46 6.87 -8.90 -30.12
CA VAL A 46 5.82 -8.20 -29.37
C VAL A 46 5.84 -8.59 -27.89
N ASP A 47 5.28 -7.73 -27.03
CA ASP A 47 5.02 -7.99 -25.60
C ASP A 47 6.24 -8.38 -24.74
N ALA A 48 7.44 -7.91 -25.08
CA ALA A 48 8.66 -8.15 -24.29
C ALA A 48 8.47 -7.84 -22.80
N VAL A 49 7.72 -6.78 -22.48
CA VAL A 49 7.43 -6.30 -21.11
C VAL A 49 6.71 -7.31 -20.22
N HIS A 50 6.04 -8.31 -20.82
CA HIS A 50 5.28 -9.33 -20.10
C HIS A 50 6.05 -10.66 -20.02
N GLY A 51 7.29 -10.74 -20.53
CA GLY A 51 8.01 -11.99 -20.73
C GLY A 51 8.18 -12.85 -19.47
N LEU A 52 8.62 -12.23 -18.36
CA LEU A 52 8.73 -12.96 -17.08
C LEU A 52 7.37 -13.45 -16.60
N TYR A 53 6.32 -12.65 -16.77
CA TYR A 53 4.97 -13.05 -16.37
C TYR A 53 4.47 -14.25 -17.18
N TYR A 54 4.67 -14.26 -18.51
CA TYR A 54 4.31 -15.43 -19.33
C TYR A 54 5.08 -16.69 -18.95
N LEU A 55 6.38 -16.57 -18.65
CA LEU A 55 7.20 -17.70 -18.19
C LEU A 55 6.75 -18.23 -16.83
N LEU A 56 6.30 -17.36 -15.93
CA LEU A 56 5.71 -17.78 -14.65
C LEU A 56 4.36 -18.46 -14.83
N MET A 57 3.53 -17.98 -15.77
CA MET A 57 2.22 -18.55 -16.05
C MET A 57 2.29 -19.87 -16.83
N HIS A 58 3.39 -20.12 -17.56
CA HIS A 58 3.58 -21.35 -18.34
C HIS A 58 3.40 -22.64 -17.50
N PRO A 59 4.15 -22.85 -16.39
CA PRO A 59 3.94 -24.01 -15.54
C PRO A 59 2.58 -24.00 -14.82
N VAL A 60 2.00 -22.82 -14.54
CA VAL A 60 0.69 -22.71 -13.89
C VAL A 60 -0.41 -23.27 -14.79
N LEU A 61 -0.45 -22.85 -16.06
CA LEU A 61 -1.44 -23.32 -17.03
C LEU A 61 -1.14 -24.72 -17.57
N ALA A 62 0.08 -25.22 -17.39
CA ALA A 62 0.42 -26.62 -17.68
C ALA A 62 -0.31 -27.60 -16.74
N VAL A 63 -0.66 -27.17 -15.51
CA VAL A 63 -1.46 -27.99 -14.58
C VAL A 63 -2.90 -28.10 -15.07
N ARG A 64 -3.52 -26.95 -15.36
CA ARG A 64 -4.86 -26.87 -15.96
C ARG A 64 -5.02 -25.54 -16.69
N PRO A 65 -5.37 -25.53 -17.98
CA PRO A 65 -5.61 -24.29 -18.70
C PRO A 65 -7.06 -23.83 -18.49
N ASP A 66 -7.36 -23.26 -17.33
CA ASP A 66 -8.67 -22.67 -17.00
C ASP A 66 -8.55 -21.25 -16.43
N GLU A 67 -9.69 -20.56 -16.29
CA GLU A 67 -9.75 -19.20 -15.74
C GLU A 67 -9.26 -19.13 -14.29
N VAL A 68 -9.52 -20.18 -13.51
CA VAL A 68 -9.18 -20.25 -12.09
C VAL A 68 -7.66 -20.22 -11.90
N LEU A 69 -6.92 -21.12 -12.57
CA LEU A 69 -5.46 -21.14 -12.48
C LEU A 69 -4.81 -19.93 -13.17
N LEU A 70 -5.45 -19.36 -14.20
CA LEU A 70 -5.01 -18.10 -14.80
C LEU A 70 -5.00 -16.95 -13.78
N ARG A 71 -6.04 -16.85 -12.93
CA ARG A 71 -6.24 -15.73 -11.99
C ARG A 71 -5.65 -15.98 -10.59
N LEU A 72 -5.43 -17.24 -10.20
CA LEU A 72 -4.95 -17.60 -8.87
C LEU A 72 -3.64 -16.91 -8.44
N PRO A 73 -2.61 -16.75 -9.31
CA PRO A 73 -1.40 -16.01 -8.94
C PRO A 73 -1.67 -14.54 -8.58
N SER A 74 -2.62 -13.90 -9.27
CA SER A 74 -3.04 -12.52 -8.99
C SER A 74 -3.76 -12.42 -7.65
N VAL A 75 -4.65 -13.38 -7.33
CA VAL A 75 -5.30 -13.47 -6.01
C VAL A 75 -4.27 -13.60 -4.89
N CYS A 76 -3.28 -14.49 -5.07
CA CYS A 76 -2.17 -14.63 -4.13
C CYS A 76 -1.37 -13.33 -3.98
N GLY A 77 -1.06 -12.65 -5.10
CA GLY A 77 -0.42 -11.35 -5.10
C GLY A 77 -1.20 -10.30 -4.30
N ALA A 78 -2.51 -10.18 -4.55
CA ALA A 78 -3.35 -9.22 -3.85
C ALA A 78 -3.41 -9.52 -2.34
N ALA A 79 -3.56 -10.79 -1.96
CA ALA A 79 -3.56 -11.22 -0.56
C ALA A 79 -2.24 -10.91 0.16
N VAL A 80 -1.12 -11.18 -0.49
CA VAL A 80 0.22 -10.83 0.03
C VAL A 80 0.35 -9.31 0.16
N ALA A 81 -0.08 -8.54 -0.84
CA ALA A 81 -0.06 -7.07 -0.81
C ALA A 81 -0.88 -6.55 0.38
N ALA A 82 -2.12 -7.02 0.59
CA ALA A 82 -2.96 -6.62 1.73
C ALA A 82 -2.30 -6.92 3.08
N GLY A 83 -1.68 -8.10 3.22
CA GLY A 83 -0.92 -8.46 4.41
C GLY A 83 0.30 -7.55 4.64
N LEU A 84 1.02 -7.18 3.58
CA LEU A 84 2.20 -6.30 3.64
C LEU A 84 1.82 -4.84 3.93
N VAL A 85 0.71 -4.34 3.37
CA VAL A 85 0.14 -3.03 3.72
C VAL A 85 -0.16 -2.97 5.22
N GLY A 86 -0.79 -4.01 5.76
CA GLY A 86 -1.05 -4.07 7.19
C GLY A 86 0.24 -4.18 8.03
N ALA A 87 1.25 -4.89 7.52
CA ALA A 87 2.54 -5.02 8.20
C ALA A 87 3.28 -3.67 8.25
N LEU A 88 3.24 -2.90 7.15
CA LEU A 88 3.76 -1.54 7.07
C LEU A 88 3.03 -0.60 8.05
N GLY A 89 1.70 -0.60 8.06
CA GLY A 89 0.93 0.23 8.99
C GLY A 89 1.22 -0.08 10.46
N THR A 90 1.39 -1.37 10.79
CA THR A 90 1.79 -1.83 12.13
C THR A 90 3.16 -1.31 12.52
N ARG A 91 4.14 -1.46 11.61
CA ARG A 91 5.53 -1.11 11.87
C ARG A 91 5.75 0.40 11.91
N LEU A 92 5.05 1.16 11.07
CA LEU A 92 5.21 2.60 10.95
C LEU A 92 4.37 3.39 11.95
N CYS A 93 3.31 2.79 12.51
CA CYS A 93 2.43 3.45 13.47
C CYS A 93 2.06 2.55 14.65
N ARG A 94 1.10 1.62 14.50
CA ARG A 94 0.67 0.68 15.55
C ARG A 94 -0.21 -0.46 14.99
N PRO A 95 -0.38 -1.60 15.69
CA PRO A 95 -1.11 -2.76 15.17
C PRO A 95 -2.53 -2.47 14.66
N ARG A 96 -3.28 -1.60 15.34
CA ARG A 96 -4.63 -1.18 14.91
C ARG A 96 -4.62 -0.48 13.56
N VAL A 97 -3.66 0.41 13.33
CA VAL A 97 -3.50 1.10 12.03
C VAL A 97 -3.13 0.10 10.94
N GLY A 98 -2.27 -0.87 11.25
CA GLY A 98 -1.95 -1.95 10.33
C GLY A 98 -3.17 -2.80 9.96
N LEU A 99 -3.97 -3.22 10.93
CA LEU A 99 -5.19 -3.98 10.66
C LEU A 99 -6.13 -3.22 9.73
N TRP A 100 -6.44 -1.96 10.05
CA TRP A 100 -7.34 -1.15 9.24
C TRP A 100 -6.78 -0.83 7.86
N ALA A 101 -5.49 -0.51 7.74
CA ALA A 101 -4.88 -0.24 6.44
C ALA A 101 -4.94 -1.46 5.53
N GLY A 102 -4.64 -2.65 6.04
CA GLY A 102 -4.72 -3.88 5.27
C GLY A 102 -6.17 -4.23 4.87
N LEU A 103 -7.14 -4.05 5.78
CA LEU A 103 -8.55 -4.29 5.49
C LEU A 103 -9.10 -3.31 4.45
N LEU A 104 -8.80 -2.02 4.58
CA LEU A 104 -9.21 -1.00 3.61
C LEU A 104 -8.63 -1.31 2.22
N TYR A 105 -7.34 -1.70 2.15
CA TYR A 105 -6.74 -2.17 0.90
C TYR A 105 -7.49 -3.38 0.31
N ALA A 106 -7.79 -4.38 1.14
CA ALA A 106 -8.44 -5.62 0.72
C ALA A 106 -9.86 -5.39 0.15
N VAL A 107 -10.62 -4.44 0.70
CA VAL A 107 -11.99 -4.15 0.27
C VAL A 107 -12.09 -3.09 -0.83
N THR A 108 -10.96 -2.54 -1.27
CA THR A 108 -10.98 -1.51 -2.33
C THR A 108 -11.36 -2.16 -3.67
N PRO A 109 -12.41 -1.68 -4.37
CA PRO A 109 -12.91 -2.33 -5.59
C PRO A 109 -11.84 -2.54 -6.67
N MET A 110 -10.95 -1.57 -6.86
CA MET A 110 -9.84 -1.68 -7.82
C MET A 110 -8.91 -2.86 -7.50
N VAL A 111 -8.62 -3.09 -6.21
CA VAL A 111 -7.79 -4.23 -5.77
C VAL A 111 -8.51 -5.55 -6.02
N GLY A 112 -9.82 -5.62 -5.73
CA GLY A 112 -10.65 -6.78 -6.04
C GLY A 112 -10.67 -7.11 -7.53
N HIS A 113 -10.85 -6.09 -8.38
CA HIS A 113 -10.84 -6.23 -9.83
C HIS A 113 -9.53 -6.83 -10.34
N TYR A 114 -8.37 -6.26 -9.98
CA TYR A 114 -7.08 -6.78 -10.45
C TYR A 114 -6.57 -8.02 -9.69
N ALA A 115 -7.18 -8.37 -8.55
CA ALA A 115 -6.95 -9.67 -7.93
C ALA A 115 -7.52 -10.81 -8.78
N GLN A 116 -8.59 -10.54 -9.52
CA GLN A 116 -9.28 -11.50 -10.40
C GLN A 116 -8.94 -11.33 -11.88
N GLU A 117 -7.82 -10.69 -12.16
CA GLU A 117 -7.34 -10.48 -13.52
C GLU A 117 -6.05 -11.28 -13.71
N GLY A 118 -6.00 -12.14 -14.74
CA GLY A 118 -4.83 -12.93 -15.14
C GLY A 118 -3.66 -12.12 -15.70
N ARG A 119 -3.21 -11.10 -14.93
CA ARG A 119 -2.17 -10.13 -15.26
C ARG A 119 -1.27 -9.86 -14.06
N SER A 120 -0.09 -9.25 -14.28
CA SER A 120 0.96 -9.12 -13.26
C SER A 120 0.69 -8.06 -12.17
N TYR A 121 -0.33 -7.19 -12.33
CA TYR A 121 -0.53 -5.99 -11.48
C TYR A 121 -0.59 -6.28 -9.97
N ALA A 122 -1.33 -7.32 -9.56
CA ALA A 122 -1.44 -7.68 -8.15
C ALA A 122 -0.12 -8.26 -7.57
N MET A 123 0.65 -8.99 -8.39
CA MET A 123 1.99 -9.46 -8.01
C MET A 123 2.98 -8.29 -7.89
N VAL A 124 2.86 -7.32 -8.78
CA VAL A 124 3.65 -6.08 -8.74
C VAL A 124 3.35 -5.30 -7.48
N ALA A 125 2.08 -5.17 -7.10
CA ALA A 125 1.69 -4.54 -5.84
C ALA A 125 2.30 -5.24 -4.62
N ALA A 126 2.30 -6.57 -4.58
CA ALA A 126 2.98 -7.33 -3.53
C ALA A 126 4.50 -7.07 -3.52
N GLY A 127 5.13 -7.09 -4.69
CA GLY A 127 6.56 -6.82 -4.85
C GLY A 127 6.96 -5.43 -4.36
N VAL A 128 6.21 -4.41 -4.76
CA VAL A 128 6.41 -3.01 -4.31
C VAL A 128 6.20 -2.88 -2.81
N MET A 129 5.17 -3.51 -2.23
CA MET A 129 4.95 -3.46 -0.77
C MET A 129 6.04 -4.20 0.01
N GLY A 130 6.54 -5.31 -0.52
CA GLY A 130 7.67 -6.04 0.04
C GLY A 130 8.96 -5.21 -0.02
N ALA A 131 9.22 -4.56 -1.16
CA ALA A 131 10.35 -3.66 -1.33
C ALA A 131 10.25 -2.45 -0.39
N THR A 132 9.06 -1.88 -0.23
CA THR A 132 8.80 -0.78 0.72
C THR A 132 9.09 -1.23 2.16
N LEU A 133 8.69 -2.45 2.55
CA LEU A 133 9.01 -2.99 3.87
C LEU A 133 10.51 -3.21 4.07
N LEU A 134 11.22 -3.70 3.04
CA LEU A 134 12.68 -3.85 3.07
C LEU A 134 13.41 -2.51 3.15
N LEU A 135 12.92 -1.48 2.44
CA LEU A 135 13.41 -0.10 2.56
C LEU A 135 13.26 0.38 4.01
N VAL A 136 12.06 0.27 4.59
CA VAL A 136 11.79 0.70 5.97
C VAL A 136 12.71 -0.02 6.96
N ARG A 137 12.95 -1.33 6.76
CA ARG A 137 13.91 -2.12 7.56
C ARG A 137 15.34 -1.60 7.42
N ALA A 138 15.82 -1.42 6.18
CA ALA A 138 17.17 -0.96 5.92
C ALA A 138 17.46 0.43 6.50
N VAL A 139 16.46 1.33 6.50
CA VAL A 139 16.60 2.67 7.07
C VAL A 139 16.59 2.65 8.60
N ARG A 140 15.73 1.84 9.23
CA ARG A 140 15.57 1.81 10.70
C ARG A 140 16.60 0.94 11.40
N ASP A 141 16.83 -0.26 10.87
CA ASP A 141 17.60 -1.30 11.54
C ASP A 141 19.03 -1.40 10.96
N GLY A 142 19.29 -0.72 9.84
CA GLY A 142 20.46 -1.00 9.00
C GLY A 142 20.32 -2.33 8.26
N GLY A 143 21.20 -2.58 7.29
CA GLY A 143 21.20 -3.86 6.59
C GLY A 143 21.77 -3.81 5.19
N ARG A 144 21.66 -4.95 4.51
CA ARG A 144 22.09 -5.14 3.13
C ARG A 144 20.99 -4.66 2.18
N TRP A 145 21.37 -3.96 1.12
CA TRP A 145 20.44 -3.41 0.12
C TRP A 145 20.11 -4.38 -1.01
N TRP A 146 20.86 -5.47 -1.14
CA TRP A 146 20.65 -6.44 -2.21
C TRP A 146 19.26 -7.11 -2.18
N PRO A 147 18.63 -7.48 -1.02
CA PRO A 147 17.30 -8.08 -1.06
C PRO A 147 16.25 -7.09 -1.58
N TYR A 148 16.40 -5.82 -1.21
CA TYR A 148 15.59 -4.73 -1.76
C TYR A 148 15.80 -4.59 -3.26
N GLY A 149 17.06 -4.52 -3.72
CA GLY A 149 17.39 -4.39 -5.14
C GLY A 149 16.89 -5.56 -5.99
N VAL A 150 17.08 -6.80 -5.53
CA VAL A 150 16.59 -8.01 -6.21
C VAL A 150 15.06 -8.01 -6.31
N LEU A 151 14.35 -7.72 -5.20
CA LEU A 151 12.90 -7.71 -5.22
C LEU A 151 12.35 -6.62 -6.15
N VAL A 152 12.93 -5.41 -6.12
CA VAL A 152 12.54 -4.34 -7.06
C VAL A 152 12.86 -4.73 -8.49
N ALA A 153 14.01 -5.34 -8.77
CA ALA A 153 14.37 -5.79 -10.11
C ALA A 153 13.38 -6.81 -10.66
N VAL A 154 13.07 -7.87 -9.89
CA VAL A 154 12.05 -8.86 -10.29
C VAL A 154 10.70 -8.19 -10.52
N THR A 155 10.32 -7.25 -9.65
CA THR A 155 9.06 -6.50 -9.77
C THR A 155 9.02 -5.63 -11.04
N CYS A 156 10.13 -4.99 -11.40
CA CYS A 156 10.24 -4.19 -12.63
C CYS A 156 10.26 -5.07 -13.89
N VAL A 157 10.82 -6.27 -13.82
CA VAL A 157 10.79 -7.23 -14.94
C VAL A 157 9.39 -7.85 -15.12
N LEU A 158 8.58 -7.94 -14.04
CA LEU A 158 7.15 -8.29 -14.16
C LEU A 158 6.33 -7.18 -14.81
N HIS A 159 6.72 -5.92 -14.58
CA HIS A 159 6.08 -4.75 -15.14
C HIS A 159 6.99 -3.52 -15.06
N GLU A 160 7.42 -3.00 -16.21
CA GLU A 160 8.49 -1.99 -16.29
C GLU A 160 8.18 -0.70 -15.53
N PHE A 161 6.91 -0.26 -15.51
CA PHE A 161 6.50 0.95 -14.78
C PHE A 161 6.62 0.84 -13.26
N ALA A 162 6.82 -0.36 -12.69
CA ALA A 162 7.12 -0.50 -11.27
C ALA A 162 8.42 0.22 -10.87
N VAL A 163 9.32 0.52 -11.83
CA VAL A 163 10.54 1.31 -11.61
C VAL A 163 10.27 2.67 -10.98
N LEU A 164 9.08 3.25 -11.20
CA LEU A 164 8.67 4.53 -10.61
C LEU A 164 8.60 4.47 -9.07
N VAL A 165 8.51 3.28 -8.48
CA VAL A 165 8.63 3.10 -7.02
C VAL A 165 9.98 3.61 -6.49
N LEU A 166 11.04 3.58 -7.30
CA LEU A 166 12.34 4.13 -6.92
C LEU A 166 12.25 5.63 -6.63
N LEU A 167 11.48 6.38 -7.41
CA LEU A 167 11.25 7.82 -7.18
C LEU A 167 10.46 8.05 -5.89
N ALA A 168 9.43 7.24 -5.64
CA ALA A 168 8.68 7.28 -4.39
C ALA A 168 9.57 6.96 -3.18
N HIS A 169 10.47 5.98 -3.30
CA HIS A 169 11.43 5.61 -2.27
C HIS A 169 12.50 6.70 -2.05
N ALA A 170 13.00 7.35 -3.10
CA ALA A 170 13.88 8.51 -2.98
C ALA A 170 13.21 9.66 -2.20
N CYS A 171 11.96 9.98 -2.55
CA CYS A 171 11.16 10.97 -1.83
C CYS A 171 10.94 10.56 -0.36
N THR A 172 10.70 9.27 -0.11
CA THR A 172 10.58 8.71 1.25
C THR A 172 11.87 8.94 2.06
N LEU A 173 13.04 8.66 1.48
CA LEU A 173 14.34 8.88 2.11
C LEU A 173 14.61 10.37 2.39
N ALA A 174 14.23 11.25 1.46
CA ALA A 174 14.34 12.69 1.61
C ALA A 174 13.44 13.20 2.76
N LEU A 175 12.16 12.81 2.75
CA LEU A 175 11.19 13.18 3.80
C LEU A 175 11.57 12.61 5.17
N ALA A 176 12.18 11.42 5.21
CA ALA A 176 12.70 10.80 6.42
C ALA A 176 14.02 11.46 6.91
N ARG A 177 14.64 12.32 6.08
CA ARG A 177 15.97 12.92 6.30
C ARG A 177 17.03 11.85 6.56
N ALA A 178 17.02 10.81 5.74
CA ALA A 178 17.92 9.67 5.86
C ALA A 178 19.40 10.06 5.72
N PRO A 179 20.32 9.43 6.45
CA PRO A 179 21.75 9.74 6.39
C PRO A 179 22.36 9.32 5.05
N GLY A 180 23.48 9.93 4.66
CA GLY A 180 24.15 9.65 3.37
C GLY A 180 24.53 8.19 3.14
N LYS A 181 24.81 7.41 4.20
CA LYS A 181 25.06 5.96 4.11
C LYS A 181 23.85 5.20 3.55
N VAL A 182 22.64 5.59 3.94
CA VAL A 182 21.38 4.99 3.45
C VAL A 182 21.18 5.35 1.98
N TRP A 183 21.42 6.62 1.61
CA TRP A 183 21.36 7.06 0.21
C TRP A 183 22.31 6.29 -0.70
N ARG A 184 23.58 6.10 -0.29
CA ARG A 184 24.54 5.33 -1.10
C ARG A 184 24.11 3.88 -1.29
N GLY A 185 23.63 3.23 -0.24
CA GLY A 185 23.17 1.85 -0.32
C GLY A 185 21.93 1.70 -1.21
N TRP A 186 20.97 2.60 -1.05
CA TRP A 186 19.79 2.68 -1.90
C TRP A 186 20.17 2.97 -3.36
N ALA A 187 21.04 3.95 -3.61
CA ALA A 187 21.49 4.34 -4.95
C ALA A 187 22.22 3.20 -5.66
N GLY A 188 23.05 2.42 -4.94
CA GLY A 188 23.68 1.22 -5.50
C GLY A 188 22.66 0.16 -5.93
N ALA A 189 21.64 -0.09 -5.10
CA ALA A 189 20.57 -1.02 -5.46
C ALA A 189 19.68 -0.50 -6.59
N ALA A 190 19.31 0.78 -6.57
CA ALA A 190 18.54 1.44 -7.62
C ALA A 190 19.28 1.45 -8.96
N GLY A 191 20.59 1.74 -8.95
CA GLY A 191 21.44 1.66 -10.13
C GLY A 191 21.49 0.24 -10.70
N ALA A 192 21.64 -0.78 -9.86
CA ALA A 192 21.58 -2.17 -10.30
C ALA A 192 20.23 -2.54 -10.93
N VAL A 193 19.11 -2.07 -10.36
CA VAL A 193 17.76 -2.25 -10.94
C VAL A 193 17.68 -1.62 -12.34
N VAL A 194 18.13 -0.38 -12.50
CA VAL A 194 18.11 0.31 -13.79
C VAL A 194 18.95 -0.43 -14.83
N VAL A 195 20.14 -0.93 -14.44
CA VAL A 195 20.99 -1.74 -15.33
C VAL A 195 20.29 -3.03 -15.77
N VAL A 196 19.61 -3.73 -14.85
CA VAL A 196 18.83 -4.95 -15.18
C VAL A 196 17.66 -4.64 -16.11
N LEU A 197 17.01 -3.49 -15.90
CA LEU A 197 15.82 -3.09 -16.65
C LEU A 197 16.15 -2.52 -18.03
N LEU A 198 17.37 -1.98 -18.22
CA LEU A 198 17.77 -1.28 -19.44
C LEU A 198 17.56 -2.11 -20.73
N PRO A 199 17.97 -3.40 -20.81
CA PRO A 199 17.71 -4.20 -22.01
C PRO A 199 16.21 -4.38 -22.30
N LEU A 200 15.40 -4.54 -21.25
CA LEU A 200 13.95 -4.70 -21.40
C LEU A 200 13.32 -3.43 -21.97
N VAL A 201 13.72 -2.26 -21.47
CA VAL A 201 13.22 -0.96 -21.95
C VAL A 201 13.63 -0.70 -23.40
N LEU A 202 14.85 -1.05 -23.78
CA LEU A 202 15.32 -0.89 -25.17
C LEU A 202 14.49 -1.75 -26.14
N VAL A 203 14.17 -2.99 -25.77
CA VAL A 203 13.34 -3.88 -26.58
C VAL A 203 11.87 -3.45 -26.56
N SER A 204 11.32 -3.08 -25.40
CA SER A 204 9.92 -2.67 -25.25
C SER A 204 9.62 -1.37 -25.98
N HIS A 205 10.57 -0.43 -26.02
CA HIS A 205 10.42 0.82 -26.76
C HIS A 205 10.25 0.59 -28.26
N ALA A 206 10.95 -0.39 -28.84
CA ALA A 206 10.75 -0.79 -30.24
C ALA A 206 9.36 -1.40 -30.50
N GLN A 207 8.67 -1.83 -29.45
CA GLN A 207 7.34 -2.44 -29.49
C GLN A 207 6.22 -1.48 -29.02
N ALA A 208 6.52 -0.19 -28.78
CA ALA A 208 5.60 0.79 -28.20
C ALA A 208 4.29 1.02 -29.00
N ARG A 209 4.22 0.57 -30.27
CA ARG A 209 2.98 0.60 -31.07
C ARG A 209 1.82 -0.17 -30.42
N GLN A 210 2.08 -1.14 -29.55
CA GLN A 210 1.03 -1.93 -28.86
C GLN A 210 0.17 -1.08 -27.92
N VAL A 211 0.70 0.05 -27.43
CA VAL A 211 0.01 0.96 -26.50
C VAL A 211 -0.42 2.26 -27.18
N ALA A 212 -0.33 2.36 -28.50
CA ALA A 212 -0.68 3.57 -29.26
C ALA A 212 -2.17 3.95 -29.22
N TRP A 213 -3.02 3.09 -28.65
CA TRP A 213 -4.44 3.37 -28.39
C TRP A 213 -4.65 4.24 -27.14
N LEU A 214 -3.63 4.39 -26.29
CA LEU A 214 -3.68 5.25 -25.11
C LEU A 214 -3.70 6.73 -25.51
N THR A 215 -4.45 7.52 -24.75
CA THR A 215 -4.55 8.97 -24.91
C THR A 215 -3.80 9.69 -23.79
N ALA A 216 -3.39 10.93 -24.04
CA ALA A 216 -2.76 11.75 -23.01
C ALA A 216 -3.73 11.93 -21.83
N PRO A 217 -3.29 11.69 -20.57
CA PRO A 217 -4.17 11.82 -19.41
C PRO A 217 -4.48 13.28 -19.13
N ASP A 218 -5.68 13.54 -18.66
CA ASP A 218 -6.19 14.87 -18.34
C ASP A 218 -6.65 14.97 -16.88
N ALA A 219 -7.31 16.08 -16.53
CA ALA A 219 -7.84 16.29 -15.19
C ALA A 219 -8.93 15.28 -14.81
N GLU A 220 -9.72 14.82 -15.79
CA GLU A 220 -10.73 13.79 -15.57
C GLU A 220 -10.09 12.45 -15.22
N THR A 221 -9.04 12.06 -15.96
CA THR A 221 -8.24 10.87 -15.71
C THR A 221 -7.66 10.88 -14.28
N ALA A 222 -7.15 12.02 -13.84
CA ALA A 222 -6.66 12.18 -12.46
C ALA A 222 -7.79 12.08 -11.42
N GLY A 223 -8.96 12.64 -11.71
CA GLY A 223 -10.16 12.52 -10.87
C GLY A 223 -10.62 11.06 -10.72
N GLN A 224 -10.69 10.32 -11.82
CA GLN A 224 -11.04 8.90 -11.84
C GLN A 224 -10.08 8.07 -10.99
N LEU A 225 -8.77 8.31 -11.08
CA LEU A 225 -7.80 7.62 -10.23
C LEU A 225 -8.03 7.88 -8.73
N VAL A 226 -8.36 9.14 -8.37
CA VAL A 226 -8.68 9.50 -6.98
C VAL A 226 -9.93 8.76 -6.50
N GLU A 227 -10.97 8.66 -7.32
CA GLU A 227 -12.18 7.89 -7.02
C GLU A 227 -11.87 6.39 -6.85
N GLN A 228 -11.03 5.81 -7.71
CA GLN A 228 -10.62 4.41 -7.58
C GLN A 228 -9.81 4.13 -6.30
N PHE A 229 -8.97 5.09 -5.87
CA PHE A 229 -8.11 4.93 -4.70
C PHE A 229 -8.83 5.21 -3.38
N ALA A 230 -9.74 6.19 -3.36
CA ALA A 230 -10.36 6.70 -2.14
C ALA A 230 -11.84 6.32 -1.99
N GLY A 231 -12.51 5.91 -3.06
CA GLY A 231 -13.87 5.38 -3.04
C GLY A 231 -14.72 5.87 -4.23
N PRO A 232 -15.49 4.98 -4.89
CA PRO A 232 -16.22 5.31 -6.12
C PRO A 232 -17.50 6.14 -5.90
N SER A 233 -17.89 6.38 -4.64
CA SER A 233 -19.07 7.17 -4.31
C SER A 233 -18.70 8.35 -3.42
N PRO A 234 -19.38 9.51 -3.55
CA PRO A 234 -19.11 10.68 -2.72
C PRO A 234 -19.16 10.38 -1.21
N GLY A 235 -20.03 9.46 -0.80
CA GLY A 235 -20.18 9.05 0.61
C GLY A 235 -18.99 8.27 1.19
N VAL A 236 -18.13 7.68 0.36
CA VAL A 236 -16.89 7.01 0.77
C VAL A 236 -15.68 7.91 0.49
N LEU A 237 -15.68 8.56 -0.67
CA LEU A 237 -14.61 9.43 -1.15
C LEU A 237 -14.28 10.54 -0.15
N TRP A 238 -15.26 11.38 0.21
CA TRP A 238 -15.02 12.55 1.04
C TRP A 238 -14.56 12.20 2.46
N PRO A 239 -15.17 11.22 3.15
CA PRO A 239 -14.63 10.75 4.43
C PRO A 239 -13.21 10.20 4.30
N CYS A 240 -12.91 9.41 3.27
CA CYS A 240 -11.57 8.87 3.05
C CYS A 240 -10.54 9.99 2.86
N LEU A 241 -10.83 10.96 2.00
CA LEU A 241 -9.97 12.13 1.78
C LEU A 241 -9.78 12.96 3.05
N ALA A 242 -10.83 13.16 3.86
CA ALA A 242 -10.72 13.83 5.14
C ALA A 242 -9.78 13.07 6.09
N LEU A 243 -9.90 11.75 6.18
CA LEU A 243 -8.99 10.92 6.98
C LEU A 243 -7.55 11.01 6.46
N VAL A 244 -7.34 10.94 5.15
CA VAL A 244 -6.02 11.15 4.54
C VAL A 244 -5.45 12.51 4.93
N ALA A 245 -6.22 13.60 4.77
CA ALA A 245 -5.78 14.96 5.12
C ALA A 245 -5.40 15.06 6.61
N THR A 246 -6.21 14.50 7.52
CA THR A 246 -5.88 14.48 8.96
C THR A 246 -4.58 13.76 9.26
N ALA A 247 -4.24 12.70 8.50
CA ALA A 247 -2.99 11.98 8.68
C ALA A 247 -1.76 12.75 8.19
N VAL A 248 -1.93 13.63 7.20
CA VAL A 248 -0.87 14.44 6.60
C VAL A 248 -0.58 15.70 7.41
N TRP A 249 -1.61 16.37 7.93
CA TRP A 249 -1.49 17.68 8.58
C TRP A 249 -0.91 17.64 9.99
N THR A 250 -0.87 16.49 10.65
CA THR A 250 -0.26 16.41 11.98
C THR A 250 1.26 16.53 11.93
N PRO A 251 1.88 17.33 12.83
CA PRO A 251 3.32 17.58 12.82
C PRO A 251 4.14 16.29 12.80
N ARG A 252 5.11 16.22 11.88
CA ARG A 252 6.08 15.13 11.81
C ARG A 252 7.03 15.26 13.00
N GLY A 253 7.23 14.17 13.75
CA GLY A 253 8.32 14.08 14.73
C GLY A 253 9.69 14.32 14.08
N ARG A 254 10.71 14.62 14.90
CA ARG A 254 12.11 14.76 14.44
C ARG A 254 12.59 13.47 13.75
N ARG A 255 13.49 13.62 12.76
CA ARG A 255 14.21 12.60 11.93
C ARG A 255 13.73 11.14 12.07
N GLY A 256 13.29 10.53 10.97
CA GLY A 256 12.96 9.11 10.91
C GLY A 256 11.90 8.76 9.87
N VAL A 257 11.75 7.46 9.57
CA VAL A 257 10.74 6.96 8.63
C VAL A 257 9.37 6.92 9.31
N SER A 258 8.52 7.88 8.97
CA SER A 258 7.12 7.94 9.42
C SER A 258 6.17 7.34 8.38
N LEU A 259 4.95 6.99 8.81
CA LEU A 259 3.92 6.47 7.90
C LEU A 259 3.65 7.43 6.75
N SER A 260 3.42 8.71 7.03
CA SER A 260 3.13 9.70 5.98
C SER A 260 4.34 9.96 5.06
N ALA A 261 5.58 9.79 5.54
CA ALA A 261 6.77 9.89 4.69
C ALA A 261 6.90 8.75 3.69
N VAL A 262 6.28 7.59 3.95
CA VAL A 262 6.24 6.45 3.02
C VAL A 262 5.00 6.52 2.13
N ALA A 263 3.83 6.70 2.75
CA ALA A 263 2.55 6.56 2.06
C ALA A 263 2.26 7.71 1.08
N LEU A 264 2.69 8.95 1.38
CA LEU A 264 2.48 10.07 0.47
C LEU A 264 3.28 9.95 -0.84
N PRO A 265 4.60 9.73 -0.81
CA PRO A 265 5.31 9.48 -2.05
C PRO A 265 4.77 8.29 -2.82
N LEU A 266 4.40 7.21 -2.13
CA LEU A 266 3.88 6.02 -2.77
C LEU A 266 2.58 6.27 -3.54
N VAL A 267 1.63 7.01 -2.95
CA VAL A 267 0.32 7.28 -3.60
C VAL A 267 0.40 8.36 -4.67
N LEU A 268 1.34 9.32 -4.56
CA LEU A 268 1.40 10.48 -5.44
C LEU A 268 2.44 10.35 -6.56
N VAL A 269 3.67 9.94 -6.22
CA VAL A 269 4.82 10.08 -7.14
C VAL A 269 4.70 9.17 -8.37
N PRO A 270 4.42 7.86 -8.24
CA PRO A 270 4.34 7.00 -9.42
C PRO A 270 3.21 7.40 -10.38
N PRO A 271 1.96 7.65 -9.93
CA PRO A 271 0.91 8.14 -10.82
C PRO A 271 1.24 9.49 -11.46
N ALA A 272 1.70 10.47 -10.67
CA ALA A 272 2.00 11.81 -11.19
C ALA A 272 3.10 11.76 -12.26
N VAL A 273 4.21 11.06 -12.00
CA VAL A 273 5.31 10.94 -12.97
C VAL A 273 4.86 10.20 -14.22
N LEU A 274 4.06 9.13 -14.09
CA LEU A 274 3.56 8.42 -15.27
C LEU A 274 2.61 9.29 -16.09
N MET A 275 1.72 10.05 -15.45
CA MET A 275 0.82 10.99 -16.12
C MET A 275 1.56 12.13 -16.82
N GLU A 276 2.60 12.68 -16.18
CA GLU A 276 3.45 13.73 -16.75
C GLU A 276 4.22 13.25 -17.98
N VAL A 277 4.88 12.08 -17.88
CA VAL A 277 5.55 11.46 -19.04
C VAL A 277 4.53 11.16 -20.15
N SER A 278 3.30 10.80 -19.77
CA SER A 278 2.22 10.50 -20.71
C SER A 278 1.65 11.69 -21.47
N GLN A 279 2.04 12.91 -21.12
CA GLN A 279 1.75 14.10 -21.93
C GLN A 279 2.54 14.10 -23.25
N ILE A 280 3.71 13.46 -23.27
CA ILE A 280 4.60 13.39 -24.44
C ILE A 280 4.42 12.05 -25.14
N HIS A 281 4.42 10.96 -24.37
CA HIS A 281 4.24 9.60 -24.86
C HIS A 281 3.10 8.94 -24.09
N PRO A 282 1.85 8.93 -24.61
CA PRO A 282 0.71 8.34 -23.92
C PRO A 282 0.97 6.89 -23.51
N LEU A 283 1.26 6.69 -22.22
CA LEU A 283 1.63 5.40 -21.61
C LEU A 283 0.82 5.12 -20.35
N TYR A 284 -0.01 6.07 -19.90
CA TYR A 284 -0.74 5.98 -18.65
C TYR A 284 -1.99 5.12 -18.79
N ASP A 285 -2.13 4.20 -17.85
CA ASP A 285 -3.33 3.40 -17.61
C ASP A 285 -3.36 3.15 -16.09
N ASP A 286 -4.53 3.21 -15.48
CA ASP A 286 -4.72 3.16 -14.02
C ASP A 286 -4.12 1.87 -13.41
N ARG A 287 -4.24 0.74 -14.12
CA ARG A 287 -3.70 -0.55 -13.70
C ARG A 287 -2.19 -0.58 -13.54
N TYR A 288 -1.46 0.27 -14.28
CA TYR A 288 0.00 0.32 -14.22
C TYR A 288 0.51 0.87 -12.89
N VAL A 289 -0.33 1.61 -12.17
CA VAL A 289 0.00 2.22 -10.88
C VAL A 289 -0.82 1.66 -9.72
N LEU A 290 -1.42 0.48 -9.88
CA LEU A 290 -2.19 -0.21 -8.82
C LEU A 290 -1.43 -0.28 -7.49
N TYR A 291 -0.11 -0.49 -7.52
CA TYR A 291 0.71 -0.56 -6.31
C TYR A 291 0.77 0.74 -5.52
N ALA A 292 0.53 1.91 -6.16
CA ALA A 292 0.48 3.21 -5.51
C ALA A 292 -0.74 3.34 -4.59
N LEU A 293 -1.83 2.63 -4.91
CA LEU A 293 -3.08 2.61 -4.15
C LEU A 293 -2.84 2.35 -2.67
N ALA A 294 -1.87 1.49 -2.32
CA ALA A 294 -1.52 1.15 -0.95
C ALA A 294 -1.21 2.35 -0.03
N GLY A 295 -0.80 3.50 -0.56
CA GLY A 295 -0.59 4.69 0.25
C GLY A 295 -1.89 5.30 0.79
N ALA A 296 -3.00 5.23 0.05
CA ALA A 296 -4.30 5.76 0.48
C ALA A 296 -4.85 5.06 1.75
N PRO A 297 -4.99 3.73 1.83
CA PRO A 297 -5.50 3.06 3.03
C PRO A 297 -4.54 3.16 4.22
N LEU A 298 -3.22 3.27 3.99
CA LEU A 298 -2.27 3.57 5.07
C LEU A 298 -2.56 4.93 5.71
N LEU A 299 -2.74 5.97 4.89
CA LEU A 299 -3.05 7.32 5.35
C LEU A 299 -4.44 7.39 5.99
N ALA A 300 -5.46 6.81 5.35
CA ALA A 300 -6.83 6.79 5.87
C ALA A 300 -6.90 6.08 7.23
N ALA A 301 -6.27 4.91 7.38
CA ALA A 301 -6.21 4.19 8.66
C ALA A 301 -5.49 5.00 9.74
N ALA A 302 -4.41 5.70 9.40
CA ALA A 302 -3.70 6.57 10.34
C ALA A 302 -4.51 7.83 10.70
N GLY A 303 -5.34 8.34 9.80
CA GLY A 303 -6.28 9.43 10.06
C GLY A 303 -7.38 9.01 11.01
N LEU A 304 -8.02 7.86 10.73
CA LEU A 304 -9.07 7.26 11.56
C LEU A 304 -8.61 7.06 12.99
N ASP A 305 -7.41 6.54 13.12
CA ASP A 305 -6.76 6.25 14.39
C ASP A 305 -6.48 7.52 15.23
N ARG A 306 -6.18 8.64 14.57
CA ARG A 306 -6.04 9.96 15.23
C ARG A 306 -7.37 10.53 15.65
N VAL A 307 -8.39 10.48 14.78
CA VAL A 307 -9.75 10.96 15.08
C VAL A 307 -10.29 10.21 16.30
N ALA A 308 -10.18 8.88 16.31
CA ALA A 308 -10.58 8.05 17.45
C ALA A 308 -9.84 8.43 18.74
N GLY A 309 -8.53 8.70 18.67
CA GLY A 309 -7.74 9.16 19.81
C GLY A 309 -8.12 10.56 20.31
N ALA A 310 -8.51 11.47 19.42
CA ALA A 310 -8.99 12.80 19.79
C ALA A 310 -10.35 12.72 20.51
N LEU A 311 -11.30 11.95 19.96
CA LEU A 311 -12.62 11.74 20.56
C LEU A 311 -12.53 11.10 21.94
N GLY A 312 -11.66 10.10 22.12
CA GLY A 312 -11.43 9.46 23.41
C GLY A 312 -10.89 10.42 24.47
N ARG A 313 -10.02 11.37 24.09
CA ARG A 313 -9.51 12.40 25.01
C ARG A 313 -10.60 13.37 25.43
N VAL A 314 -11.39 13.88 24.48
CA VAL A 314 -12.50 14.81 24.75
C VAL A 314 -13.54 14.17 25.68
N ALA A 315 -13.97 12.93 25.40
CA ALA A 315 -14.91 12.20 26.25
C ALA A 315 -14.35 11.94 27.65
N GLY A 316 -13.06 11.61 27.77
CA GLY A 316 -12.37 11.41 29.05
C GLY A 316 -12.24 12.69 29.90
N THR A 317 -12.06 13.85 29.28
CA THR A 317 -12.12 15.15 29.98
C THR A 317 -13.53 15.49 30.47
N SER A 318 -14.56 15.23 29.67
CA SER A 318 -15.97 15.46 30.06
C SER A 318 -16.41 14.56 31.22
N ALA A 319 -15.88 13.34 31.31
CA ALA A 319 -16.15 12.43 32.43
C ALA A 319 -15.49 12.87 33.75
N ARG A 320 -14.30 13.50 33.69
CA ARG A 320 -13.60 14.05 34.87
C ARG A 320 -14.20 15.36 35.38
N LEU A 321 -14.95 16.07 34.54
CA LEU A 321 -15.61 17.34 34.89
C LEU A 321 -17.04 17.15 35.43
N ARG A 322 -17.57 15.92 35.49
CA ARG A 322 -18.82 15.65 36.22
C ARG A 322 -18.53 15.79 37.72
N PRO A 323 -19.10 16.78 38.42
CA PRO A 323 -18.92 16.90 39.86
C PRO A 323 -19.64 15.72 40.51
N GLY A 324 -18.88 14.81 41.10
CA GLY A 324 -19.39 13.83 42.05
C GLY A 324 -19.89 14.55 43.29
N GLY A 325 -21.13 15.04 43.22
CA GLY A 325 -21.87 15.47 44.39
C GLY A 325 -22.12 14.27 45.29
N ARG A 326 -21.43 14.23 46.42
CA ARG A 326 -21.96 13.93 47.77
C ARG A 326 -20.81 14.03 48.77
N GLY A 327 -20.70 15.22 49.36
CA GLY A 327 -19.93 15.41 50.59
C GLY A 327 -20.49 14.50 51.68
N ARG A 328 -19.62 13.70 52.29
CA ARG A 328 -19.86 13.13 53.61
C ARG A 328 -19.76 14.28 54.62
N PRO A 329 -20.75 14.51 55.51
CA PRO A 329 -20.54 15.40 56.64
C PRO A 329 -19.56 14.73 57.61
N ALA A 330 -18.54 15.49 58.03
CA ALA A 330 -17.66 15.09 59.11
C ALA A 330 -18.44 15.07 60.44
N PRO A 331 -18.21 14.10 61.35
CA PRO A 331 -18.79 14.14 62.68
C PRO A 331 -18.17 15.31 63.46
N GLY A 332 -19.04 16.18 63.99
CA GLY A 332 -18.65 17.37 64.73
C GLY A 332 -17.85 17.04 66.00
N THR A 333 -16.83 17.85 66.22
CA THR A 333 -16.07 17.94 67.48
C THR A 333 -16.78 18.96 68.38
N PRO A 334 -17.19 18.63 69.62
CA PRO A 334 -17.65 19.64 70.56
C PRO A 334 -16.45 20.32 71.23
N LEU A 335 -16.42 21.65 71.16
CA LEU A 335 -15.57 22.51 71.98
C LEU A 335 -16.05 22.45 73.45
N GLY A 336 -15.11 22.34 74.38
CA GLY A 336 -15.36 22.22 75.81
C GLY A 336 -15.73 23.52 76.54
N ALA A 337 -16.28 23.35 77.74
CA ALA A 337 -16.24 24.30 78.84
C ALA A 337 -16.62 23.58 80.15
N GLY A 338 -15.96 23.91 81.26
CA GLY A 338 -16.51 23.74 82.61
C GLY A 338 -15.73 22.87 83.60
N THR A 339 -14.81 23.50 84.31
CA THR A 339 -14.19 23.06 85.57
C THR A 339 -15.19 22.92 86.74
N ALA A 340 -15.10 21.83 87.52
CA ALA A 340 -15.36 21.75 88.97
C ALA A 340 -15.00 20.31 89.45
N ALA A 341 -13.88 20.09 90.14
CA ALA A 341 -13.74 20.10 91.60
C ALA A 341 -14.58 19.03 92.33
N GLY A 342 -13.92 18.05 92.96
CA GLY A 342 -14.52 17.29 94.08
C GLY A 342 -14.14 15.81 94.22
N GLY A 343 -12.99 15.54 94.86
CA GLY A 343 -12.86 14.59 95.98
C GLY A 343 -13.00 13.06 95.78
N PRO A 344 -12.47 12.25 96.74
CA PRO A 344 -11.96 10.90 96.48
C PRO A 344 -12.80 9.78 97.14
N GLY A 345 -12.56 8.52 96.75
CA GLY A 345 -12.91 7.39 97.61
C GLY A 345 -13.00 6.02 96.93
N ALA A 346 -12.11 5.14 97.37
CA ALA A 346 -12.12 3.66 97.30
C ALA A 346 -11.85 2.98 95.96
#